data_AF-A0A934C5U5-F1
#
_entry.id   AF-A0A934C5U5-F1
#
_cell.length_a   1.000
_cell.length_b   1.000
_cell.length_c   1.000
_cell.angle_alpha   90.00
_cell.angle_beta   90.00
_cell.angle_gamma   90.00
#
_symmetry.space_group_name_H-M   'P 1'
#
loop_
_entity.id
_entity.type
_entity.pdbx_description
1 polymer ?
#
loop_
_entity_poly.entity_id
_entity_poly.type
_entity_poly.pdbx_seq_one_letter_code
_entity_poly.pdbx_strand_id
1 'polypeptide(L)' 'MRTAGSAVGEAADGGLPVVADTASTRAAEELGERLQQVPGVKSAVLVYHNFEDVADEVASPPQSFRTN' A
#
# COMPACT_ATOMS: atom_id res chain seq x y z
N MET A 1 14.46 -1.00 -11.79
CA MET A 1 15.45 0.01 -11.34
C MET A 1 15.02 0.52 -9.96
N ARG A 2 15.92 0.64 -8.99
CA ARG A 2 15.61 1.20 -7.66
C ARG A 2 16.23 2.58 -7.53
N THR A 3 15.42 3.57 -7.18
CA THR A 3 15.84 4.94 -6.85
C THR A 3 15.44 5.23 -5.41
N ALA A 4 16.06 6.24 -4.77
CA ALA A 4 15.71 6.59 -3.39
C ALA A 4 14.21 6.90 -3.29
N GLY A 5 13.46 6.10 -2.51
CA GLY A 5 12.02 6.24 -2.32
C GLY A 5 11.12 5.65 -3.41
N SER A 6 11.66 4.95 -4.41
CA SER A 6 10.82 4.29 -5.42
C SER A 6 11.47 3.09 -6.13
N ALA A 7 10.63 2.15 -6.54
CA ALA A 7 11.03 0.99 -7.32
C ALA A 7 10.18 0.89 -8.59
N VAL A 8 10.85 0.75 -9.73
CA VAL A 8 10.21 0.49 -11.02
C VAL A 8 10.40 -0.99 -11.36
N GLY A 9 9.27 -1.69 -11.52
CA GLY A 9 9.24 -3.09 -11.95
C GLY A 9 9.41 -3.23 -13.46
N GLU A 10 9.30 -4.46 -13.96
CA GLU A 10 9.38 -4.73 -15.39
C GLU A 10 8.15 -4.20 -16.13
N ALA A 11 8.33 -3.78 -17.38
CA ALA A 11 7.21 -3.36 -18.21
C ALA A 11 6.26 -4.53 -18.45
N ALA A 12 4.97 -4.30 -18.26
CA ALA A 12 3.91 -5.22 -18.62
C ALA A 12 3.06 -4.61 -19.74
N ASP A 13 2.20 -5.43 -20.36
CA ASP A 13 1.30 -4.97 -21.43
C ASP A 13 0.39 -3.81 -21.00
N GLY A 14 0.09 -3.72 -19.70
CA GLY A 14 -0.72 -2.65 -19.09
C GLY A 14 0.05 -1.39 -18.68
N GLY A 15 1.38 -1.38 -18.76
CA GLY A 15 2.21 -0.23 -18.37
C GLY A 15 3.40 -0.59 -17.48
N LEU A 16 3.95 0.43 -16.82
CA LEU A 16 5.08 0.29 -15.90
C LEU A 16 4.59 0.28 -14.44
N PRO A 17 4.76 -0.82 -13.69
CA PRO A 17 4.47 -0.83 -12.27
C PRO A 17 5.53 -0.02 -11.51
N VAL A 18 5.07 0.95 -10.72
CA VAL A 18 5.92 1.80 -9.89
C VAL A 18 5.42 1.75 -8.46
N VAL A 19 6.32 1.41 -7.54
CA VAL A 19 6.10 1.55 -6.11
C VAL A 19 6.79 2.83 -5.65
N ALA A 20 6.07 3.70 -4.97
CA ALA A 20 6.61 4.91 -4.36
C ALA A 20 6.39 4.85 -2.85
N ASP A 21 7.44 5.14 -2.09
CA ASP A 21 7.36 5.33 -0.66
C ASP A 21 6.93 6.78 -0.38
N THR A 22 5.80 6.94 0.30
CA THR A 22 5.17 8.23 0.54
C THR A 22 4.85 8.37 2.01
N ALA A 23 5.12 9.54 2.59
CA ALA A 23 4.94 9.79 4.02
C ALA A 23 3.46 9.77 4.48
N SER A 24 2.49 9.87 3.56
CA SER A 24 1.06 9.80 3.86
C SER A 24 0.24 9.46 2.63
N THR A 25 -1.01 9.03 2.84
CA THR A 25 -1.99 8.79 1.77
C THR A 25 -2.20 10.03 0.91
N ARG A 26 -2.30 11.22 1.52
CA ARG A 26 -2.43 12.48 0.80
C ARG A 26 -1.25 12.73 -0.15
N ALA A 27 -0.02 12.45 0.31
CA ALA A 27 1.16 12.59 -0.53
C ALA A 27 1.16 11.60 -1.72
N ALA A 28 0.61 10.40 -1.53
CA ALA A 28 0.42 9.43 -2.61
C ALA A 28 -0.63 9.90 -3.64
N GLU A 29 -1.74 10.50 -3.18
CA GLU A 29 -2.77 11.06 -4.05
C GLU A 29 -2.22 12.22 -4.89
N GLU A 30 -1.54 13.18 -4.26
CA GLU A 30 -0.90 14.31 -4.94
C GLU A 30 0.17 13.82 -5.95
N LEU A 31 0.88 12.74 -5.64
CA LEU A 31 1.80 12.09 -6.58
C LEU A 31 1.05 11.50 -7.78
N GLY A 32 -0.06 10.82 -7.54
CA GLY A 32 -0.93 10.28 -8.60
C GLY A 32 -1.44 11.34 -9.55
N GLU A 33 -1.96 12.45 -9.02
CA GLU A 33 -2.43 13.59 -9.82
C GLU A 33 -1.31 14.16 -10.70
N ARG A 34 -0.10 14.32 -10.13
CA ARG A 34 1.07 14.79 -10.88
C ARG A 34 1.48 13.83 -11.98
N LEU A 35 1.42 12.52 -11.75
CA LEU A 35 1.76 11.51 -12.75
C LEU A 35 0.80 11.54 -13.95
N GLN A 36 -0.48 11.83 -13.73
CA GLN A 36 -1.45 11.98 -14.82
C GLN A 36 -1.13 13.17 -15.75
N GLN A 37 -0.40 14.18 -15.26
CA GLN A 37 0.01 15.34 -16.05
C GLN A 37 1.28 15.08 -16.88
N VAL A 38 1.95 13.93 -16.71
CA VAL A 38 3.21 13.64 -17.41
C VAL A 38 2.91 13.25 -18.87
N PRO A 39 3.49 13.95 -19.88
CA PRO A 39 3.31 13.57 -21.28
C PRO A 39 3.71 12.12 -21.54
N GLY A 40 2.79 11.35 -22.14
CA GLY A 40 2.97 9.92 -22.41
C GLY A 40 2.35 8.99 -21.38
N VAL A 41 1.97 9.49 -20.20
CA VAL A 41 1.16 8.73 -19.24
C VAL A 41 -0.31 8.80 -19.68
N LYS A 42 -0.86 7.66 -20.08
CA LYS A 42 -2.27 7.55 -20.47
C LYS A 42 -3.19 7.37 -19.27
N SER A 43 -2.69 6.73 -18.21
CA SER A 43 -3.40 6.45 -16.97
C SER A 43 -2.38 6.22 -15.86
N ALA A 44 -2.64 6.78 -14.68
CA ALA A 44 -1.90 6.48 -13.45
C ALA A 44 -2.92 5.97 -12.42
N VAL A 45 -2.78 4.69 -12.04
CA VAL A 45 -3.67 4.01 -11.10
C VAL A 45 -2.95 3.90 -9.77
N LEU A 46 -3.51 4.51 -8.72
CA LEU A 46 -3.05 4.30 -7.35
C LEU A 46 -3.59 2.98 -6.83
N VAL A 47 -2.69 2.10 -6.39
CA VAL A 47 -3.05 0.87 -5.69
C VAL A 47 -2.60 1.02 -4.24
N TYR A 48 -3.56 1.15 -3.33
CA TYR A 48 -3.29 1.27 -1.90
C TYR A 48 -3.42 -0.10 -1.23
N HIS A 49 -2.36 -0.55 -0.57
CA HIS A 49 -2.40 -1.74 0.28
C HIS A 49 -2.65 -1.29 1.73
N ASN A 50 -3.91 -1.27 2.15
CA ASN A 50 -4.24 -1.15 3.57
C ASN A 50 -4.14 -2.56 4.16
N PHE A 51 -3.03 -2.88 4.81
CA PHE A 51 -2.99 -4.07 5.65
C PHE A 51 -3.69 -3.71 6.95
N GLU A 52 -4.95 -4.11 7.11
CA GLU A 52 -5.51 -4.21 8.45
C GLU A 52 -4.67 -5.26 9.18
N ASP A 53 -3.85 -4.83 10.13
CA ASP A 53 -3.25 -5.74 11.10
C ASP A 53 -4.42 -6.47 11.76
N VAL A 54 -4.65 -7.73 11.36
CA VAL A 54 -5.54 -8.63 12.07
C VAL A 54 -4.85 -8.89 13.40
N ALA A 55 -5.06 -7.98 14.35
CA ALA A 55 -4.63 -8.15 15.72
C ALA A 55 -5.31 -9.42 16.22
N ASP A 56 -4.50 -10.46 16.42
CA ASP A 56 -4.84 -11.72 17.05
C ASP A 56 -5.74 -11.45 18.27
N GLU A 57 -7.06 -11.63 18.11
CA GLU A 57 -7.98 -11.79 19.24
C GLU A 57 -7.78 -13.21 19.78
N VAL A 58 -6.59 -13.49 20.33
CA VAL A 58 -6.37 -14.64 21.19
C VAL A 58 -7.07 -14.30 22.51
N ALA A 59 -8.32 -14.74 22.58
CA ALA A 59 -9.17 -14.70 23.75
C ALA A 59 -8.37 -15.03 25.04
N SER A 60 -8.50 -14.17 26.04
CA SER A 60 -7.82 -14.30 27.32
C SER A 60 -8.12 -15.64 28.03
N PRO A 61 -7.13 -16.31 28.66
CA PRO A 61 -7.36 -17.50 29.49
C PRO A 61 -7.75 -17.12 30.94
N PRO A 62 -7.98 -18.09 31.83
CA PRO A 62 -9.10 -19.03 31.94
C PRO A 62 -10.11 -18.57 33.04
N GLN A 63 -11.40 -18.88 32.92
CA GLN A 63 -12.33 -18.71 34.05
C GLN A 63 -12.24 -19.92 34.99
N SER A 64 -11.78 -19.65 36.21
CA SER A 64 -11.65 -20.59 37.32
C SER A 64 -12.93 -21.40 37.53
N PHE A 65 -12.82 -22.74 37.44
CA PHE A 65 -13.86 -23.64 37.92
C PHE A 65 -13.97 -23.50 39.45
N ARG A 66 -15.02 -22.84 39.93
CA ARG A 66 -15.41 -22.92 41.34
C ARG A 66 -16.04 -24.28 41.59
N THR A 67 -15.34 -25.12 42.35
CA THR A 67 -15.88 -26.31 42.99
C THR A 67 -16.95 -25.92 44.01
N ASN A 68 -18.15 -26.48 43.90
CA ASN A 68 -18.97 -26.88 45.04
C ASN A 68 -19.99 -27.95 44.62
#